data_AF-A0A364JSV7-F1
#
_entry.id   AF-A0A364JSV7-F1
#
_cell.length_a   1.000
_cell.length_b   1.000
_cell.length_c   1.000
_cell.angle_alpha   90.00
_cell.angle_beta   90.00
_cell.angle_gamma   90.00
#
_symmetry.space_group_name_H-M   'P 1'
#
loop_
_entity.id
_entity.type
_entity.pdbx_description
1 polymer ?
#
loop_
_entity_poly.entity_id
_entity_poly.type
_entity_poly.pdbx_seq_one_letter_code
_entity_poly.pdbx_strand_id
1 'polypeptide(L)'
;MNIHTNITTATKGKRKTGGKSMAPRDLIAFTFDRAGKRKDEAVRAVIDAAEHNAALAEFLISEGARSAVGQLIRSDNAKIFNDDPNADISKPRALINPPPLISPAQKRRLERAANSVLRLLEAVLPNGTLMADAKRPDIEHAIGVYEPQARDMWQKANFYKTVLRELPAGKCVADTFDNEKLTALYNAARAA
;
A
#
# COMPACT_ATOMS: atom_id res chain seq x y z
N MET A 1 -77.22 -37.47 7.34
CA MET A 1 -76.39 -38.62 6.91
C MET A 1 -75.23 -38.02 6.13
N ASN A 2 -74.00 -38.12 6.66
CA ASN A 2 -72.77 -37.60 6.05
C ASN A 2 -72.27 -38.55 4.98
N ILE A 3 -71.97 -38.06 3.76
CA ILE A 3 -70.88 -38.58 2.92
C ILE A 3 -70.25 -37.39 2.17
N HIS A 4 -68.95 -37.19 2.37
CA HIS A 4 -68.10 -36.23 1.68
C HIS A 4 -67.27 -36.89 0.56
N THR A 5 -66.73 -36.03 -0.32
CA THR A 5 -65.59 -36.19 -1.26
C THR A 5 -65.93 -36.71 -2.67
N ASN A 6 -65.39 -36.19 -3.77
CA ASN A 6 -64.08 -35.59 -4.00
C ASN A 6 -64.08 -34.49 -5.08
N ILE A 7 -63.12 -33.58 -4.90
CA ILE A 7 -62.62 -32.55 -5.81
C ILE A 7 -61.90 -33.23 -7.00
N THR A 8 -62.16 -32.79 -8.23
CA THR A 8 -61.26 -33.02 -9.37
C THR A 8 -60.84 -31.70 -10.00
N THR A 9 -59.57 -31.39 -9.75
CA THR A 9 -58.76 -30.33 -10.33
C THR A 9 -58.62 -30.50 -11.84
N ALA A 10 -59.05 -29.50 -12.62
CA ALA A 10 -58.71 -29.37 -14.02
C ALA A 10 -57.21 -29.06 -14.16
N THR A 11 -56.42 -30.08 -14.48
CA THR A 11 -55.03 -29.95 -14.91
C THR A 11 -54.94 -29.13 -16.19
N LYS A 12 -54.46 -27.89 -16.08
CA LYS A 12 -54.06 -27.04 -17.22
C LYS A 12 -52.96 -27.75 -18.01
N GLY A 13 -53.29 -28.17 -19.23
CA GLY A 13 -52.34 -28.70 -20.20
C GLY A 13 -51.21 -27.70 -20.48
N LYS A 14 -49.98 -28.16 -20.26
CA LYS A 14 -48.75 -27.45 -20.61
C LYS A 14 -48.62 -27.46 -22.14
N ARG A 15 -48.95 -26.34 -22.80
CA ARG A 15 -48.77 -26.16 -24.25
C ARG A 15 -47.29 -26.32 -24.60
N LYS A 16 -46.98 -27.23 -25.54
CA LYS A 16 -45.69 -27.35 -26.23
C LYS A 16 -45.57 -26.18 -27.21
N THR A 17 -45.05 -25.05 -26.74
CA THR A 17 -44.67 -23.91 -27.59
C THR A 17 -43.17 -23.98 -27.88
N GLY A 18 -42.82 -23.86 -29.16
CA GLY A 18 -41.57 -24.34 -29.74
C GLY A 18 -40.32 -23.59 -29.28
N GLY A 19 -39.19 -24.30 -29.33
CA GLY A 19 -37.84 -23.79 -29.02
C GLY A 19 -37.32 -22.69 -29.95
N LYS A 20 -38.18 -22.06 -30.76
CA LYS A 20 -37.83 -20.92 -31.62
C LYS A 20 -37.80 -19.58 -30.86
N SER A 21 -38.39 -19.50 -29.66
CA SER A 21 -38.45 -18.27 -28.86
C SER A 21 -37.77 -18.38 -27.50
N MET A 22 -36.99 -19.44 -27.26
CA MET A 22 -36.25 -19.61 -26.00
C MET A 22 -34.93 -18.85 -26.06
N ALA A 23 -34.52 -18.28 -24.93
CA ALA A 23 -33.19 -17.68 -24.82
C ALA A 23 -32.12 -18.77 -25.07
N PRO A 24 -30.99 -18.44 -25.72
CA PRO A 24 -29.96 -19.42 -26.08
C PRO A 24 -29.49 -20.30 -24.91
N ARG A 25 -29.37 -19.75 -23.70
CA ARG A 25 -28.99 -20.49 -22.48
C ARG A 25 -30.03 -21.51 -22.06
N ASP A 26 -31.32 -21.17 -22.15
CA ASP A 26 -32.42 -22.07 -21.81
C ASP A 26 -32.61 -23.14 -22.88
N LEU A 27 -32.29 -22.82 -24.14
CA LEU A 27 -32.31 -23.78 -25.23
C LEU A 27 -31.19 -24.81 -25.08
N ILE A 28 -29.99 -24.40 -24.63
CA ILE A 28 -28.89 -25.31 -24.28
C ILE A 28 -29.31 -26.23 -23.13
N ALA A 29 -29.85 -25.69 -22.03
CA ALA A 29 -30.32 -26.51 -20.92
C ALA A 29 -31.39 -27.52 -21.35
N PHE A 30 -32.34 -27.08 -22.19
CA PHE A 30 -33.40 -27.92 -22.73
C PHE A 30 -32.88 -29.03 -23.65
N THR A 31 -31.88 -28.77 -24.49
CA THR A 31 -31.28 -29.81 -25.36
C THR A 31 -30.43 -30.79 -24.55
N PHE A 32 -29.71 -30.32 -23.52
CA PHE A 32 -28.99 -31.18 -22.58
C PHE A 32 -29.92 -32.13 -21.82
N ASP A 33 -31.04 -31.63 -21.30
CA ASP A 33 -32.03 -32.45 -20.60
C ASP A 33 -32.69 -33.51 -21.51
N ARG A 34 -32.76 -33.22 -22.82
CA ARG A 34 -33.39 -34.10 -23.82
C ARG A 34 -32.43 -35.14 -24.41
N ALA A 35 -31.13 -34.84 -24.49
CA ALA A 35 -30.13 -35.69 -25.12
C ALA A 35 -29.57 -36.82 -24.22
N GLY A 36 -29.95 -36.85 -22.94
CA GLY A 36 -29.53 -37.89 -22.00
C GLY A 36 -28.15 -37.63 -21.37
N LYS A 37 -27.74 -38.51 -20.45
CA LYS A 37 -26.62 -38.29 -19.50
C LYS A 37 -25.21 -38.33 -20.12
N ARG A 38 -25.06 -38.51 -21.43
CA ARG A 38 -23.75 -38.62 -22.10
C ARG A 38 -23.37 -37.28 -22.71
N LYS A 39 -22.20 -36.78 -22.30
CA LYS A 39 -21.69 -35.45 -22.66
C LYS A 39 -21.57 -35.25 -24.17
N ASP A 40 -21.08 -36.25 -24.90
CA ASP A 40 -20.85 -36.15 -26.35
C ASP A 40 -22.15 -36.14 -27.16
N GLU A 41 -23.17 -36.87 -26.70
CA GLU A 41 -24.51 -36.90 -27.30
C GLU A 41 -25.24 -35.56 -27.09
N ALA A 42 -25.08 -34.96 -25.90
CA ALA A 42 -25.62 -33.65 -25.59
C ALA A 42 -24.94 -32.52 -26.37
N VAL A 43 -23.61 -32.58 -26.54
CA VAL A 43 -22.86 -31.61 -27.36
C VAL A 43 -23.33 -31.68 -28.82
N ARG A 44 -23.49 -32.87 -29.39
CA ARG A 44 -24.03 -33.03 -30.76
C ARG A 44 -25.45 -32.48 -30.88
N ALA A 45 -26.34 -32.78 -29.93
CA ALA A 45 -27.70 -32.26 -29.94
C ALA A 45 -27.78 -30.72 -29.83
N VAL A 46 -26.83 -30.09 -29.14
CA VAL A 46 -26.71 -28.61 -29.08
C VAL A 46 -26.21 -28.04 -30.40
N ILE A 47 -25.24 -28.70 -31.05
CA ILE A 47 -24.73 -28.31 -32.37
C ILE A 47 -25.85 -28.41 -33.43
N ASP A 48 -26.56 -29.53 -33.47
CA ASP A 48 -27.68 -29.75 -34.39
C ASP A 48 -28.82 -28.73 -34.15
N ALA A 49 -29.06 -28.35 -32.89
CA ALA A 49 -30.03 -27.29 -32.56
C ALA A 49 -29.57 -25.89 -33.00
N ALA A 50 -28.26 -25.63 -33.01
CA ALA A 50 -27.68 -24.38 -33.46
C ALA A 50 -27.72 -24.23 -34.98
N GLU A 51 -27.64 -25.32 -35.75
CA GLU A 51 -27.83 -25.31 -37.22
C GLU A 51 -29.20 -24.75 -37.64
N HIS A 52 -30.20 -24.89 -36.77
CA HIS A 52 -31.57 -24.44 -37.02
C HIS A 52 -31.97 -23.19 -36.22
N ASN A 53 -31.06 -22.61 -35.42
CA ASN A 53 -31.30 -21.41 -34.63
C ASN A 53 -30.09 -20.46 -34.63
N ALA A 54 -30.18 -19.40 -35.43
CA ALA A 54 -29.11 -18.40 -35.60
C ALA A 54 -28.70 -17.70 -34.28
N ALA A 55 -29.66 -17.41 -33.40
CA ALA A 55 -29.38 -16.77 -32.12
C ALA A 55 -28.61 -17.68 -31.16
N LEU A 56 -28.82 -19.00 -31.24
CA LEU A 56 -28.04 -19.98 -30.51
C LEU A 56 -26.63 -20.12 -31.09
N ALA A 57 -26.49 -20.13 -32.42
CA ALA A 57 -25.19 -20.20 -33.09
C ALA A 57 -24.30 -18.98 -32.76
N GLU A 58 -24.83 -17.76 -32.85
CA GLU A 58 -24.11 -16.53 -32.48
C GLU A 58 -23.72 -16.51 -31.00
N PHE A 59 -24.60 -17.01 -30.12
CA PHE A 59 -24.31 -17.14 -28.69
C PHE A 59 -23.16 -18.12 -28.42
N LEU A 60 -23.15 -19.29 -29.08
CA LEU A 60 -22.07 -20.28 -28.93
C LEU A 60 -20.74 -19.77 -29.49
N ILE A 61 -20.76 -19.06 -30.62
CA ILE A 61 -19.56 -18.45 -31.22
C ILE A 61 -19.00 -17.36 -30.29
N SER A 62 -19.85 -16.46 -29.79
CA SER A 62 -19.41 -15.35 -28.94
C SER A 62 -18.89 -15.82 -27.57
N GLU A 63 -19.58 -16.74 -26.89
CA GLU A 63 -19.09 -17.32 -25.64
C GLU A 63 -17.84 -18.21 -25.86
N GLY A 64 -17.77 -18.95 -26.96
CA GLY A 64 -16.60 -19.72 -27.35
C GLY A 64 -15.37 -18.84 -27.60
N ALA A 65 -15.53 -17.76 -28.36
CA ALA A 65 -14.49 -16.78 -28.62
C ALA A 65 -14.05 -16.07 -27.32
N ARG A 66 -15.01 -15.68 -26.47
CA ARG A 66 -14.73 -15.07 -25.16
C ARG A 66 -13.94 -16.00 -24.25
N SER A 67 -14.29 -17.29 -24.24
CA SER A 67 -13.57 -18.32 -23.47
C SER A 67 -12.15 -18.55 -24.01
N ALA A 68 -11.98 -18.62 -25.33
CA ALA A 68 -10.67 -18.80 -25.97
C ALA A 68 -9.74 -17.60 -25.70
N VAL A 69 -10.24 -16.37 -25.86
CA VAL A 69 -9.50 -15.16 -25.52
C VAL A 69 -9.18 -15.11 -24.03
N GLY A 70 -10.13 -15.48 -23.16
CA GLY A 70 -9.90 -15.57 -21.72
C GLY A 70 -8.87 -16.65 -21.32
N GLN A 71 -8.76 -17.75 -22.07
CA GLN A 71 -7.69 -18.74 -21.88
C GLN A 71 -6.33 -18.22 -22.34
N LEU A 72 -6.28 -17.52 -23.49
CA LEU A 72 -5.04 -16.92 -24.00
C LEU A 72 -4.48 -15.89 -23.01
N ILE A 73 -5.32 -14.96 -22.55
CA ILE A 73 -4.94 -13.94 -21.55
C ILE A 73 -4.45 -14.59 -20.26
N ARG A 74 -5.10 -15.66 -19.78
CA ARG A 74 -4.63 -16.42 -18.61
C ARG A 74 -3.26 -17.05 -18.84
N SER A 75 -3.05 -17.64 -20.01
CA SER A 75 -1.77 -18.28 -20.37
C SER A 75 -0.62 -17.26 -20.49
N ASP A 76 -0.90 -16.06 -20.99
CA ASP A 76 0.09 -14.99 -21.11
C ASP A 76 0.36 -14.34 -19.76
N ASN A 77 -0.66 -14.10 -18.94
CA ASN A 77 -0.48 -13.59 -17.58
C ASN A 77 0.29 -14.57 -16.69
N ALA A 78 0.06 -15.88 -16.82
CA ALA A 78 0.84 -16.89 -16.11
C ALA A 78 2.34 -16.83 -16.48
N LYS A 79 2.66 -16.59 -17.77
CA LYS A 79 4.06 -16.43 -18.23
C LYS A 79 4.70 -15.13 -17.76
N ILE A 80 3.96 -14.03 -17.77
CA ILE A 80 4.49 -12.68 -17.47
C ILE A 80 4.61 -12.46 -15.96
N PHE A 81 3.66 -12.97 -15.18
CA PHE A 81 3.53 -12.66 -13.75
C PHE A 81 3.75 -13.85 -12.81
N ASN A 82 4.13 -15.03 -13.32
CA ASN A 82 4.24 -16.27 -12.53
C ASN A 82 2.96 -16.62 -11.73
N ASP A 83 1.79 -16.24 -12.26
CA ASP A 83 0.49 -16.50 -11.61
C ASP A 83 -0.02 -17.93 -11.94
N ASP A 84 -0.81 -18.51 -11.04
CA ASP A 84 -1.48 -19.80 -11.24
C ASP A 84 -2.43 -19.72 -12.45
N PRO A 85 -2.30 -20.62 -13.46
CA PRO A 85 -3.15 -20.61 -14.66
C PRO A 85 -4.66 -20.79 -14.37
N ASN A 86 -5.04 -21.19 -13.16
CA ASN A 86 -6.43 -21.35 -12.72
C ASN A 86 -6.99 -20.15 -11.92
N ALA A 87 -6.25 -19.04 -11.81
CA ALA A 87 -6.72 -17.88 -11.05
C ALA A 87 -7.98 -17.24 -11.68
N ASP A 88 -9.03 -17.11 -10.88
CA ASP A 88 -10.31 -16.51 -11.27
C ASP A 88 -10.20 -14.97 -11.37
N ILE A 89 -10.08 -14.48 -12.60
CA ILE A 89 -9.96 -13.06 -12.97
C ILE A 89 -11.23 -12.23 -12.70
N SER A 90 -12.36 -12.87 -12.38
CA SER A 90 -13.60 -12.16 -12.03
C SER A 90 -13.54 -11.51 -10.64
N LYS A 91 -12.57 -11.91 -9.81
CA LYS A 91 -12.35 -11.34 -8.50
C LYS A 91 -11.28 -10.24 -8.60
N PRO A 92 -11.60 -8.98 -8.25
CA PRO A 92 -10.58 -7.94 -8.19
C PRO A 92 -9.52 -8.40 -7.18
N ARG A 93 -8.26 -8.48 -7.64
CA ARG A 93 -7.12 -8.79 -6.78
C ARG A 93 -7.10 -7.72 -5.68
N ALA A 94 -7.05 -8.13 -4.42
CA ALA A 94 -6.67 -7.20 -3.36
C ALA A 94 -5.27 -6.68 -3.75
N LEU A 95 -5.16 -5.38 -4.04
CA LEU A 95 -3.89 -4.71 -4.27
C LEU A 95 -3.01 -5.02 -3.06
N ILE A 96 -2.08 -5.95 -3.24
CA ILE A 96 -0.96 -6.12 -2.32
C ILE A 96 -0.26 -4.78 -2.41
N ASN A 97 -0.41 -3.96 -1.36
CA ASN A 97 0.21 -2.65 -1.29
C ASN A 97 1.66 -2.81 -1.74
N PRO A 98 2.11 -2.12 -2.81
CA PRO A 98 3.47 -2.26 -3.27
C PRO A 98 4.38 -1.99 -2.06
N PRO A 99 5.46 -2.78 -1.87
CA PRO A 99 6.37 -2.54 -0.78
C PRO A 99 6.76 -1.06 -0.82
N PRO A 100 6.68 -0.34 0.31
CA PRO A 100 6.91 1.09 0.30
C PRO A 100 8.29 1.36 -0.30
N LEU A 101 8.35 2.28 -1.27
CA LEU A 101 9.57 2.65 -2.01
C LEU A 101 10.75 3.01 -1.08
N ILE A 102 10.43 3.37 0.17
CA ILE A 102 11.37 3.73 1.22
C ILE A 102 11.01 2.93 2.46
N SER A 103 12.01 2.30 3.09
CA SER A 103 11.78 1.60 4.35
C SER A 103 11.24 2.55 5.43
N PRO A 104 10.38 2.09 6.36
CA PRO A 104 9.87 2.94 7.44
C PRO A 104 10.98 3.61 8.27
N ALA A 105 12.14 2.95 8.40
CA ALA A 105 13.31 3.50 9.08
C ALA A 105 13.95 4.66 8.31
N GLN A 106 14.10 4.54 6.99
CA GLN A 106 14.60 5.64 6.14
C GLN A 106 13.62 6.81 6.12
N LYS A 107 12.31 6.55 6.05
CA LYS A 107 11.27 7.58 6.14
C LYS A 107 11.39 8.39 7.43
N ARG A 108 11.52 7.72 8.58
CA ARG A 108 11.72 8.39 9.88
C ARG A 108 13.01 9.20 9.96
N ARG A 109 14.10 8.73 9.33
CA ARG A 109 15.37 9.49 9.25
C ARG A 109 15.21 10.77 8.43
N LEU A 110 14.57 10.65 7.26
CA LEU A 110 14.25 11.79 6.40
C LEU A 110 13.35 12.81 7.10
N GLU A 111 12.31 12.36 7.80
CA GLU A 111 11.41 13.23 8.57
C GLU A 111 12.16 13.96 9.68
N ARG A 112 13.05 13.29 10.43
CA ARG A 112 13.86 13.95 11.47
C ARG A 112 14.81 14.99 10.87
N ALA A 113 15.50 14.64 9.79
CA ALA A 113 16.42 15.56 9.12
C ALA A 113 15.66 16.79 8.58
N ALA A 114 14.54 16.57 7.89
CA ALA A 114 13.68 17.64 7.38
C ALA A 114 13.20 18.55 8.52
N ASN A 115 12.69 17.97 9.62
CA ASN A 115 12.24 18.76 10.78
C ASN A 115 13.37 19.56 11.43
N SER A 116 14.59 19.01 11.50
CA SER A 116 15.74 19.76 12.04
C SER A 116 16.15 20.93 11.16
N VAL A 117 16.10 20.76 9.83
CA VAL A 117 16.41 21.82 8.87
C VAL A 117 15.33 22.90 8.91
N LEU A 118 14.05 22.53 8.94
CA LEU A 118 12.94 23.47 9.02
C LEU A 118 13.05 24.36 10.28
N ARG A 119 13.37 23.78 11.44
CA ARG A 119 13.60 24.55 12.67
C ARG A 119 14.75 25.54 12.55
N LEU A 120 15.80 25.21 11.81
CA LEU A 120 16.91 26.14 11.57
C LEU A 120 16.49 27.27 10.64
N LEU A 121 15.67 27.00 9.63
CA LEU A 121 15.15 28.01 8.71
C LEU A 121 14.14 28.97 9.39
N GLU A 122 13.44 28.50 10.42
CA GLU A 122 12.55 29.30 11.26
C GLU A 122 13.30 30.22 12.26
N ALA A 123 14.61 30.05 12.42
CA ALA A 123 15.38 30.85 13.36
C ALA A 123 15.57 32.28 12.87
N VAL A 124 15.46 33.26 13.78
CA VAL A 124 15.76 34.67 13.50
C VAL A 124 17.22 34.94 13.83
N LEU A 125 17.94 35.55 12.88
CA LEU A 125 19.33 35.93 13.01
C LEU A 125 19.51 37.19 13.88
N PRO A 126 20.73 37.51 14.36
CA PRO A 126 20.97 38.64 15.26
C PRO A 126 20.58 40.01 14.70
N ASN A 127 20.56 40.14 13.38
CA ASN A 127 20.14 41.33 12.66
C ASN A 127 18.61 41.43 12.45
N GLY A 128 17.83 40.46 12.94
CA GLY A 128 16.38 40.42 12.83
C GLY A 128 15.85 39.73 11.57
N THR A 129 16.73 39.27 10.67
CA THR A 129 16.33 38.57 9.44
C THR A 129 16.02 37.10 9.73
N LEU A 130 14.96 36.55 9.15
CA LEU A 130 14.66 35.12 9.22
C LEU A 130 15.72 34.32 8.44
N MET A 131 16.20 33.19 8.98
CA MET A 131 17.20 32.34 8.32
C MET A 131 16.74 31.87 6.93
N ALA A 132 15.45 31.63 6.75
CA ALA A 132 14.87 31.30 5.45
C ALA A 132 15.06 32.39 4.38
N ASP A 133 15.09 33.67 4.78
CA ASP A 133 15.20 34.83 3.88
C ASP A 133 16.61 35.46 3.89
N ALA A 134 17.52 34.91 4.69
CA ALA A 134 18.84 35.47 4.93
C ALA A 134 19.72 35.45 3.67
N LYS A 135 20.37 36.58 3.41
CA LYS A 135 21.38 36.70 2.36
C LYS A 135 22.76 36.45 2.95
N ARG A 136 23.75 36.24 2.08
CA ARG A 136 25.16 36.09 2.46
C ARG A 136 25.65 37.08 3.54
N PRO A 137 25.45 38.41 3.44
CA PRO A 137 25.91 39.33 4.46
C PRO A 137 25.24 39.13 5.83
N ASP A 138 23.98 38.69 5.86
CA ASP A 138 23.25 38.39 7.09
C ASP A 138 23.87 37.20 7.82
N ILE A 139 24.26 36.18 7.04
CA ILE A 139 24.94 34.98 7.55
C ILE A 139 26.35 35.32 8.05
N GLU A 140 27.11 36.11 7.29
CA GLU A 140 28.46 36.54 7.70
C GLU A 140 28.41 37.34 9.01
N HIS A 141 27.41 38.23 9.17
CA HIS A 141 27.17 38.93 10.43
C HIS A 141 26.80 37.97 11.56
N ALA A 142 25.88 37.03 11.32
CA ALA A 142 25.48 36.04 12.31
C ALA A 142 26.65 35.15 12.77
N ILE A 143 27.53 34.74 11.86
CA ILE A 143 28.77 34.02 12.17
C ILE A 143 29.64 34.86 13.11
N GLY A 144 29.87 36.13 12.78
CA GLY A 144 30.68 37.02 13.62
C GLY A 144 30.15 37.19 15.06
N VAL A 145 28.82 37.10 15.24
CA VAL A 145 28.19 37.18 16.57
C VAL A 145 28.23 35.83 17.30
N TYR A 146 27.85 34.74 16.63
CA TYR A 146 27.66 33.44 17.27
C TYR A 146 28.94 32.63 17.40
N GLU A 147 29.91 32.75 16.50
CA GLU A 147 31.13 31.93 16.54
C GLU A 147 31.96 32.17 17.83
N PRO A 148 32.21 33.41 18.28
CA PRO A 148 32.92 33.65 19.54
C PRO A 148 32.13 33.12 20.75
N GLN A 149 30.81 33.30 20.75
CA GLN A 149 29.92 32.82 21.82
C GLN A 149 29.90 31.31 21.89
N ALA A 150 29.78 30.64 20.74
CA ALA A 150 29.79 29.19 20.65
C ALA A 150 31.13 28.62 21.13
N ARG A 151 32.25 29.27 20.75
CA ARG A 151 33.59 28.88 21.22
C ARG A 151 33.75 29.03 22.73
N ASP A 152 33.29 30.14 23.30
CA ASP A 152 33.31 30.37 24.75
C ASP A 152 32.42 29.35 25.49
N MET A 153 31.21 29.11 25.01
CA MET A 153 30.30 28.11 25.57
C MET A 153 30.87 26.70 25.49
N TRP A 154 31.54 26.36 24.39
CA TRP A 154 32.18 25.05 24.22
C TRP A 154 33.35 24.88 25.19
N GLN A 155 34.19 25.90 25.37
CA GLN A 155 35.28 25.89 26.35
C GLN A 155 34.75 25.73 27.78
N LYS A 156 33.70 26.47 28.15
CA LYS A 156 33.02 26.33 29.44
C LYS A 156 32.45 24.92 29.63
N ALA A 157 31.79 24.38 28.62
CA ALA A 157 31.23 23.03 28.67
C ALA A 157 32.31 21.96 28.87
N ASN A 158 33.45 22.07 28.17
CA ASN A 158 34.58 21.17 28.36
C ASN A 158 35.19 21.31 29.75
N PHE A 159 35.36 22.53 30.25
CA PHE A 159 35.79 22.78 31.62
C PHE A 159 34.84 22.18 32.66
N TYR A 160 33.53 22.32 32.48
CA TYR A 160 32.56 21.71 33.40
C TYR A 160 32.62 20.18 33.36
N LYS A 161 32.86 19.58 32.18
CA LYS A 161 33.06 18.12 32.06
C LYS A 161 34.33 17.66 32.79
N THR A 162 35.44 18.40 32.68
CA THR A 162 36.68 18.04 33.38
C THR A 162 36.54 18.18 34.90
N VAL A 163 35.91 19.26 35.37
CA VAL A 163 35.59 19.46 36.79
C VAL A 163 34.68 18.35 37.30
N LEU A 164 33.61 18.01 36.59
CA LEU A 164 32.68 16.94 36.97
C LEU A 164 33.37 15.58 37.11
N ARG A 165 34.33 15.27 36.22
CA ARG A 165 35.09 14.02 36.26
C ARG A 165 35.94 13.89 37.53
N GLU A 166 36.44 15.02 38.04
CA GLU A 166 37.35 15.05 39.20
C GLU A 166 36.64 15.40 40.51
N LEU A 167 35.38 15.85 40.45
CA LEU A 167 34.59 16.19 41.64
C LEU A 167 34.02 14.90 42.28
N PRO A 168 34.35 14.62 43.56
CA PRO A 168 33.76 13.51 44.29
C PRO A 168 32.25 13.70 44.47
N ALA A 169 31.51 12.59 44.42
CA ALA A 169 30.06 12.62 44.63
C ALA A 169 29.70 13.24 45.99
N GLY A 170 28.77 14.19 45.98
CA GLY A 170 28.26 14.85 47.20
C GLY A 170 29.13 15.99 47.74
N LYS A 171 30.28 16.30 47.12
CA LYS A 171 31.11 17.46 47.49
C LYS A 171 30.84 18.64 46.57
N CYS A 172 31.02 19.85 47.08
CA CYS A 172 30.98 21.05 46.25
C CYS A 172 32.36 21.35 45.65
N VAL A 173 32.38 22.15 44.57
CA VAL A 173 33.62 22.52 43.87
C VAL A 173 34.55 23.33 44.78
N ALA A 174 33.99 24.26 45.56
CA ALA A 174 34.75 25.13 46.45
C ALA A 174 35.46 24.35 47.58
N ASP A 175 34.88 23.24 48.04
CA ASP A 175 35.47 22.41 49.11
C ASP A 175 36.57 21.46 48.59
N THR A 176 36.63 21.24 47.28
CA THR A 176 37.44 20.18 46.68
C THR A 176 38.59 20.70 45.83
N PHE A 177 38.43 21.88 45.22
CA PHE A 177 39.41 22.44 44.29
C PHE A 177 39.92 23.78 44.78
N ASP A 178 41.23 23.86 44.97
CA ASP A 178 41.93 25.12 45.14
C ASP A 178 41.99 25.91 43.82
N ASN A 179 42.20 27.22 43.92
CA ASN A 179 42.22 28.12 42.78
C ASN A 179 43.30 27.73 41.74
N GLU A 180 44.43 27.22 42.21
CA GLU A 180 45.51 26.71 41.35
C GLU A 180 45.08 25.48 40.54
N LYS A 181 44.35 24.56 41.18
CA LYS A 181 43.85 23.34 40.55
C LYS A 181 42.76 23.65 39.52
N LEU A 182 41.85 24.58 39.82
CA LEU A 182 40.85 25.04 38.85
C LEU A 182 41.49 25.72 37.63
N THR A 183 42.54 26.52 37.86
CA THR A 183 43.28 27.18 36.78
C THR A 183 44.01 26.18 35.89
N ALA A 184 44.62 25.14 36.48
CA ALA A 184 45.24 24.05 35.74
C ALA A 184 44.22 23.29 34.88
N LEU A 185 43.05 22.96 35.43
CA LEU A 185 41.96 22.31 34.71
C LEU A 185 41.39 23.15 33.58
N TYR A 186 41.29 24.47 33.79
CA TYR A 186 40.86 25.41 32.76
C TYR A 186 41.84 25.46 31.59
N ASN A 187 43.14 25.55 31.87
CA ASN A 187 44.18 25.53 30.84
C ASN A 187 44.22 24.21 30.06
N ALA A 188 44.03 23.08 30.75
CA ALA A 188 43.91 21.77 30.12
C ALA A 188 42.68 21.67 29.19
N ALA A 189 41.53 22.21 29.62
CA ALA A 189 40.29 22.22 28.81
C ALA A 189 40.36 23.13 27.59
N ARG A 190 41.25 24.14 27.58
CA ARG A 190 41.47 25.05 26.44
C ARG A 190 42.44 24.51 25.39
N ALA A 191 43.28 23.55 25.76
CA ALA A 191 44.26 22.90 24.90
C ALA A 191 43.71 21.64 24.20
N ALA A 192 42.56 21.13 24.65
CA ALA A 192 41.82 20.02 24.07
C ALA A 192 40.80 20.49 23.03
#